data_AF-A0A520WNM2-F1
#
_entry.id   AF-A0A520WNM2-F1
#
_cell.length_a   1.000
_cell.length_b   1.000
_cell.length_c   1.000
_cell.angle_alpha   90.00
_cell.angle_beta   90.00
_cell.angle_gamma   90.00
#
_symmetry.space_group_name_H-M   'P 1'
#
loop_
_entity.id
_entity.type
_entity.pdbx_description
1 polymer ?
#
loop_
_entity_poly.entity_id
_entity_poly.type
_entity_poly.pdbx_seq_one_letter_code
_entity_poly.pdbx_strand_id
1 'polypeptide(L)'
;MTSILRWAAAVVAAMVMTSCSNANQEASFCEASAELQKVDALSAEVSPSDDAATRGALTQTAAQAARVAKEAPHEIRRDAELVAAFLLALTNAVNNTKSEDPLERSAAIGAAQQEFEDQLSDSVAKLAAFVARTCSPAP
;
A
#
# COMPACT_ATOMS: atom_id res chain seq x y z
N MET A 1 31.18 -50.88 0.97
CA MET A 1 31.78 -50.05 -0.08
C MET A 1 30.68 -49.85 -1.13
N THR A 2 29.83 -48.82 -0.99
CA THR A 2 29.90 -47.50 -1.70
C THR A 2 29.90 -47.70 -3.23
N SER A 3 29.02 -47.14 -4.05
CA SER A 3 28.29 -45.87 -3.93
C SER A 3 27.14 -45.83 -4.96
N ILE A 4 26.03 -45.21 -4.59
CA ILE A 4 24.85 -44.94 -5.42
C ILE A 4 25.17 -43.73 -6.31
N LEU A 5 25.18 -43.89 -7.64
CA LEU A 5 25.25 -42.75 -8.56
C LEU A 5 23.84 -42.20 -8.82
N ARG A 6 23.55 -41.07 -8.17
CA ARG A 6 22.47 -40.12 -8.47
C ARG A 6 22.90 -39.18 -9.59
N TRP A 7 22.26 -39.18 -10.76
CA TRP A 7 22.31 -38.09 -11.76
C TRP A 7 21.07 -38.21 -12.65
N ALA A 8 20.31 -37.18 -13.03
CA ALA A 8 20.21 -35.79 -12.63
C ALA A 8 18.81 -35.35 -13.13
N ALA A 9 17.94 -34.91 -12.23
CA ALA A 9 16.66 -34.33 -12.61
C ALA A 9 16.86 -32.84 -12.92
N ALA A 10 16.41 -32.47 -14.12
CA ALA A 10 16.01 -31.17 -14.61
C ALA A 10 16.10 -29.97 -13.66
N VAL A 11 16.79 -28.90 -14.11
CA VAL A 11 16.21 -27.55 -14.13
C VAL A 11 16.69 -26.87 -15.40
N VAL A 12 15.75 -26.64 -16.32
CA VAL A 12 15.94 -25.71 -17.44
C VAL A 12 16.12 -24.33 -16.81
N ALA A 13 17.35 -23.81 -16.84
CA ALA A 13 17.63 -22.42 -16.53
C ALA A 13 17.05 -21.57 -17.67
N ALA A 14 15.77 -21.21 -17.56
CA ALA A 14 15.19 -20.15 -18.36
C ALA A 14 15.81 -18.84 -17.90
N MET A 15 16.89 -18.42 -18.55
CA MET A 15 17.42 -17.07 -18.46
C MET A 15 16.36 -16.11 -18.98
N VAL A 16 15.62 -15.47 -18.06
CA VAL A 16 14.81 -14.29 -18.40
C VAL A 16 15.77 -13.11 -18.43
N MET A 17 16.42 -12.89 -19.57
CA MET A 17 16.96 -11.58 -19.91
C MET A 17 15.88 -10.84 -20.69
N THR A 18 15.14 -9.95 -20.02
CA THR A 18 14.46 -8.77 -20.61
C THR A 18 13.72 -7.98 -19.53
N SER A 19 14.40 -6.99 -18.92
CA SER A 19 13.85 -5.68 -18.49
C SER A 19 14.65 -5.11 -17.30
N CYS A 20 15.78 -4.45 -17.60
CA CYS A 20 16.56 -3.75 -16.57
C CYS A 20 15.93 -2.42 -16.12
N SER A 21 14.85 -1.94 -16.77
CA SER A 21 14.10 -0.76 -16.30
C SER A 21 12.93 -1.13 -15.38
N ASN A 22 12.23 -2.24 -15.61
CA ASN A 22 11.09 -2.63 -14.77
C ASN A 22 11.54 -3.22 -13.43
N ALA A 23 12.67 -3.92 -13.38
CA ALA A 23 13.19 -4.50 -12.14
C ALA A 23 13.44 -3.43 -11.05
N ASN A 24 13.88 -2.22 -11.44
CA ASN A 24 14.12 -1.13 -10.49
C ASN A 24 12.82 -0.48 -10.00
N GLN A 25 11.81 -0.39 -10.88
CA GLN A 25 10.49 0.15 -10.53
C GLN A 25 9.70 -0.82 -9.64
N GLU A 26 9.71 -2.12 -9.96
CA GLU A 26 9.09 -3.16 -9.13
C GLU A 26 9.73 -3.21 -7.74
N ALA A 27 11.07 -3.15 -7.65
CA ALA A 27 11.76 -3.09 -6.37
C ALA A 27 11.36 -1.84 -5.55
N SER A 28 11.29 -0.67 -6.19
CA SER A 28 10.89 0.58 -5.54
C SER A 28 9.42 0.56 -5.08
N PHE A 29 8.53 -0.03 -5.87
CA PHE A 29 7.13 -0.26 -5.52
C PHE A 29 6.99 -1.22 -4.33
N CYS A 30 7.73 -2.33 -4.32
CA CYS A 30 7.69 -3.30 -3.23
C CYS A 30 8.26 -2.73 -1.93
N GLU A 31 9.35 -1.96 -2.00
CA GLU A 31 9.86 -1.22 -0.85
C GLU A 31 8.82 -0.23 -0.33
N ALA A 32 8.22 0.57 -1.21
CA ALA A 32 7.17 1.52 -0.81
C ALA A 32 5.96 0.81 -0.16
N SER A 33 5.57 -0.34 -0.68
CA SER A 33 4.45 -1.13 -0.14
C SER A 33 4.80 -1.72 1.23
N ALA A 34 6.02 -2.21 1.43
CA ALA A 34 6.48 -2.72 2.72
C ALA A 34 6.56 -1.60 3.77
N GLU A 35 7.05 -0.41 3.39
CA GLU A 35 7.04 0.76 4.27
C GLU A 35 5.61 1.22 4.60
N LEU A 36 4.66 1.14 3.66
CA LEU A 36 3.25 1.43 3.95
C LEU A 36 2.68 0.46 4.99
N GLN A 37 2.98 -0.83 4.90
CA GLN A 37 2.55 -1.83 5.88
C GLN A 37 3.14 -1.54 7.28
N LYS A 38 4.39 -1.07 7.35
CA LYS A 38 5.00 -0.67 8.64
C LYS A 38 4.30 0.56 9.23
N VAL A 39 4.04 1.58 8.41
CA VAL A 39 3.33 2.79 8.86
C VAL A 39 1.91 2.46 9.31
N ASP A 40 1.19 1.61 8.58
CA ASP A 40 -0.15 1.14 8.94
C ASP A 40 -0.13 0.41 10.30
N ALA A 41 0.80 -0.51 10.50
CA ALA A 41 0.97 -1.20 11.78
C ALA A 41 1.24 -0.24 12.95
N LEU A 42 2.10 0.78 12.74
CA LEU A 42 2.36 1.81 13.75
C LEU A 42 1.13 2.69 14.00
N SER A 43 0.32 2.95 12.98
CA SER A 43 -0.90 3.75 13.13
C SER A 43 -1.93 3.07 14.02
N ALA A 44 -1.94 1.73 14.09
CA ALA A 44 -2.82 0.97 14.98
C ALA A 44 -2.49 1.15 16.47
N GLU A 45 -1.29 1.63 16.80
CA GLU A 45 -0.88 1.93 18.18
C GLU A 45 -1.30 3.33 18.63
N VAL A 46 -1.80 4.17 17.72
CA VAL A 46 -2.23 5.54 18.03
C VAL A 46 -3.58 5.52 18.73
N SER A 47 -3.64 6.16 19.90
CA SER A 47 -4.92 6.38 20.58
C SER A 47 -5.81 7.31 19.76
N PRO A 48 -7.05 6.92 19.41
CA PRO A 48 -7.99 7.80 18.72
C PRO A 48 -8.39 9.04 19.54
N SER A 49 -8.12 9.06 20.85
CA SER A 49 -8.35 10.22 21.71
C SER A 49 -7.24 11.27 21.64
N ASP A 50 -6.08 10.94 21.06
CA ASP A 50 -4.97 11.87 20.83
C ASP A 50 -5.10 12.43 19.40
N ASP A 51 -5.68 13.62 19.29
CA ASP A 51 -5.92 14.28 18.00
C ASP A 51 -4.62 14.57 17.24
N ALA A 52 -3.57 15.00 17.95
CA ALA A 52 -2.31 15.35 17.33
C ALA A 52 -1.62 14.10 16.77
N ALA A 53 -1.61 13.01 17.54
CA ALA A 53 -1.08 11.74 17.07
C ALA A 53 -1.90 11.16 15.90
N THR A 54 -3.23 11.26 15.96
CA THR A 54 -4.12 10.80 14.87
C THR A 54 -3.84 11.55 13.57
N ARG A 55 -3.72 12.89 13.62
CA ARG A 55 -3.36 13.71 12.45
C ARG A 55 -1.98 13.36 11.89
N GLY A 56 -1.00 13.14 12.78
CA GLY A 56 0.35 12.74 12.40
C GLY A 56 0.36 11.41 11.67
N ALA A 57 -0.32 10.39 12.21
CA ALA A 57 -0.42 9.07 11.61
C ALA A 57 -1.14 9.08 10.25
N LEU A 58 -2.26 9.81 10.13
CA LEU A 58 -2.97 9.97 8.85
C LEU A 58 -2.09 10.65 7.81
N THR A 59 -1.40 11.73 8.18
CA THR A 59 -0.49 12.46 7.29
C THR A 59 0.64 11.56 6.79
N GLN A 60 1.26 10.79 7.70
CA GLN A 60 2.32 9.85 7.34
C GLN A 60 1.81 8.73 6.43
N THR A 61 0.65 8.16 6.74
CA THR A 61 0.02 7.09 5.95
C THR A 61 -0.35 7.58 4.55
N ALA A 62 -0.93 8.76 4.43
CA ALA A 62 -1.27 9.37 3.14
C ALA A 62 -0.02 9.67 2.29
N ALA A 63 1.04 10.21 2.91
CA ALA A 63 2.31 10.44 2.22
C ALA A 63 2.93 9.12 1.70
N GLN A 64 2.87 8.06 2.51
CA GLN A 64 3.40 6.77 2.13
C GLN A 64 2.56 6.08 1.05
N ALA A 65 1.22 6.19 1.10
CA ALA A 65 0.34 5.70 0.05
C ALA A 65 0.56 6.46 -1.27
N ALA A 66 0.80 7.77 -1.24
CA ALA A 66 1.17 8.54 -2.42
C ALA A 66 2.50 8.06 -3.02
N ARG A 67 3.48 7.65 -2.20
CA ARG A 67 4.71 7.01 -2.69
C ARG A 67 4.42 5.68 -3.37
N VAL A 68 3.57 4.83 -2.78
CA VAL A 68 3.14 3.56 -3.42
C VAL A 68 2.49 3.83 -4.79
N ALA A 69 1.58 4.79 -4.87
CA ALA A 69 0.93 5.18 -6.12
C ALA A 69 1.92 5.67 -7.19
N LYS A 70 2.90 6.50 -6.78
CA LYS A 70 3.95 7.01 -7.67
C LYS A 70 4.81 5.90 -8.26
N GLU A 71 5.23 4.95 -7.43
CA GLU A 71 6.11 3.86 -7.88
C GLU A 71 5.33 2.72 -8.58
N ALA A 72 4.00 2.71 -8.47
CA ALA A 72 3.14 1.64 -8.99
C ALA A 72 3.36 1.36 -10.50
N PRO A 73 3.50 0.08 -10.88
CA PRO A 73 3.40 -0.36 -12.27
C PRO A 73 2.09 0.09 -12.91
N HIS A 74 2.09 0.32 -14.22
CA HIS A 74 0.91 0.82 -14.94
C HIS A 74 -0.34 -0.03 -14.71
N GLU A 75 -0.19 -1.35 -14.56
CA GLU A 75 -1.29 -2.30 -14.37
C GLU A 75 -2.08 -2.07 -13.08
N ILE A 76 -1.45 -1.56 -12.02
CA ILE A 76 -2.07 -1.35 -10.70
C ILE A 76 -2.12 0.12 -10.27
N ARG A 77 -1.54 1.02 -11.08
CA ARG A 77 -1.39 2.43 -10.74
C ARG A 77 -2.70 3.10 -10.39
N ARG A 78 -3.76 2.87 -11.16
CA ARG A 78 -5.07 3.49 -10.92
C ARG A 78 -5.64 3.11 -9.56
N ASP A 79 -5.53 1.84 -9.18
CA ASP A 79 -6.00 1.37 -7.88
C ASP A 79 -5.15 1.95 -6.74
N ALA A 80 -3.83 2.04 -6.92
CA ALA A 80 -2.93 2.68 -5.96
C ALA A 80 -3.20 4.19 -5.80
N GLU A 81 -3.43 4.91 -6.91
CA GLU A 81 -3.79 6.33 -6.91
C GLU A 81 -5.13 6.56 -6.21
N LEU A 82 -6.11 5.68 -6.38
CA LEU A 82 -7.41 5.78 -5.71
C LEU A 82 -7.26 5.63 -4.20
N VAL A 83 -6.49 4.64 -3.73
CA VAL A 83 -6.20 4.44 -2.31
C VAL A 83 -5.46 5.66 -1.73
N ALA A 84 -4.48 6.20 -2.45
CA ALA A 84 -3.75 7.39 -2.02
C ALA A 84 -4.66 8.64 -1.96
N ALA A 85 -5.55 8.81 -2.94
CA ALA A 85 -6.50 9.92 -2.97
C ALA A 85 -7.49 9.84 -1.81
N PHE A 86 -8.01 8.64 -1.49
CA PHE A 86 -8.87 8.44 -0.33
C PHE A 86 -8.18 8.79 0.99
N LEU A 87 -6.95 8.31 1.21
CA LEU A 87 -6.19 8.63 2.43
C LEU A 87 -5.87 10.12 2.55
N LEU A 88 -5.61 10.79 1.42
CA LEU A 88 -5.45 12.25 1.38
C LEU A 88 -6.77 12.97 1.72
N ALA A 89 -7.91 12.52 1.19
CA ALA A 89 -9.21 13.08 1.50
C ALA A 89 -9.55 12.94 2.98
N LEU A 90 -9.32 11.76 3.58
CA LEU A 90 -9.48 11.54 5.02
C LEU A 90 -8.55 12.45 5.84
N THR A 91 -7.28 12.55 5.43
CA THR A 91 -6.30 13.43 6.09
C THR A 91 -6.78 14.88 6.08
N ASN A 92 -7.32 15.35 4.95
CA ASN A 92 -7.87 16.71 4.83
C ASN A 92 -9.13 16.89 5.68
N ALA A 93 -10.03 15.91 5.72
CA ALA A 93 -11.23 15.95 6.55
C ALA A 93 -10.89 16.08 8.05
N VAL A 94 -9.92 15.30 8.52
CA VAL A 94 -9.45 15.39 9.91
C VAL A 94 -8.67 16.68 10.16
N ASN A 95 -7.84 17.11 9.20
CA ASN A 95 -7.00 18.29 9.37
C ASN A 95 -7.80 19.60 9.40
N ASN A 96 -8.87 19.68 8.62
CA ASN A 96 -9.67 20.89 8.47
C ASN A 96 -10.81 21.00 9.50
N THR A 97 -10.97 20.01 10.38
CA THR A 97 -12.00 20.01 11.43
C THR A 97 -11.37 20.02 12.83
N LYS A 98 -12.09 20.55 13.81
CA LYS A 98 -11.64 20.56 15.21
C LYS A 98 -12.01 19.24 15.88
N SER A 99 -11.15 18.74 16.77
CA SER A 99 -11.47 17.55 17.58
C SER A 99 -12.57 17.80 18.59
N GLU A 100 -12.69 19.04 19.05
CA GLU A 100 -13.73 19.50 19.98
C GLU A 100 -15.13 19.62 19.33
N ASP A 101 -15.21 19.56 18.00
CA ASP A 101 -16.47 19.51 17.25
C ASP A 101 -16.63 18.13 16.56
N PRO A 102 -17.08 17.10 17.32
CA PRO A 102 -17.17 15.75 16.79
C PRO A 102 -18.21 15.62 15.68
N LEU A 103 -19.26 16.45 15.67
CA LEU A 103 -20.31 16.37 14.64
C LEU A 103 -19.80 16.89 13.29
N GLU A 104 -19.16 18.06 13.28
CA GLU A 104 -18.54 18.60 12.07
C GLU A 104 -17.48 17.63 11.52
N ARG A 105 -16.63 17.11 12.41
CA ARG A 105 -15.60 16.14 12.04
C ARG A 105 -16.17 14.86 11.45
N SER A 106 -17.17 14.26 12.10
CA SER A 106 -17.80 13.04 11.59
C SER A 106 -18.47 13.27 10.23
N ALA A 107 -19.10 14.43 10.01
CA ALA A 107 -19.68 14.78 8.72
C ALA A 107 -18.61 14.92 7.62
N ALA A 108 -17.48 15.57 7.91
CA ALA A 108 -16.38 15.70 6.96
C ALA A 108 -15.73 14.35 6.61
N ILE A 109 -15.52 13.48 7.61
CA ILE A 109 -15.00 12.12 7.39
C ILE A 109 -15.98 11.31 6.55
N GLY A 110 -17.28 11.35 6.87
CA GLY A 110 -18.32 10.65 6.11
C GLY A 110 -18.39 11.11 4.66
N ALA A 111 -18.31 12.43 4.41
CA ALA A 111 -18.27 12.98 3.06
C ALA A 111 -17.03 12.50 2.28
N ALA A 112 -15.86 12.47 2.93
CA ALA A 112 -14.64 11.95 2.33
C ALA A 112 -14.72 10.44 2.05
N GLN A 113 -15.48 9.66 2.82
CA GLN A 113 -15.70 8.24 2.55
C GLN A 113 -16.68 8.02 1.40
N GLN A 114 -17.77 8.78 1.37
CA GLN A 114 -18.82 8.67 0.36
C GLN A 114 -18.29 8.86 -1.07
N GLU A 115 -17.33 9.78 -1.26
CA GLU A 115 -16.72 10.06 -2.55
C GLU A 115 -16.06 8.81 -3.20
N PHE A 116 -15.65 7.82 -2.38
CA PHE A 116 -14.91 6.65 -2.83
C PHE A 116 -15.65 5.32 -2.62
N GLU A 117 -16.88 5.33 -2.09
CA GLU A 117 -17.57 4.13 -1.59
C GLU A 117 -17.69 3.01 -2.64
N ASP A 118 -17.94 3.36 -3.89
CA ASP A 118 -18.18 2.42 -4.99
C ASP A 118 -16.90 1.72 -5.48
N GLN A 119 -15.72 2.30 -5.24
CA GLN A 119 -14.47 1.87 -5.86
C GLN A 119 -13.40 1.46 -4.84
N LEU A 120 -13.43 2.02 -3.64
CA LEU A 120 -12.33 1.88 -2.67
C LEU A 120 -12.07 0.42 -2.29
N SER A 121 -13.12 -0.34 -1.97
CA SER A 121 -12.97 -1.73 -1.51
C SER A 121 -12.31 -2.60 -2.59
N ASP A 122 -12.76 -2.47 -3.83
CA ASP A 122 -12.21 -3.20 -4.97
C ASP A 122 -10.76 -2.80 -5.26
N SER A 123 -10.44 -1.50 -5.22
CA SER A 123 -9.08 -1.02 -5.46
C SER A 123 -8.10 -1.47 -4.37
N VAL A 124 -8.51 -1.44 -3.09
CA VAL A 124 -7.71 -1.98 -1.98
C VAL A 124 -7.45 -3.48 -2.18
N ALA A 125 -8.48 -4.26 -2.53
CA ALA A 125 -8.34 -5.69 -2.75
C ALA A 125 -7.40 -6.03 -3.92
N LYS A 126 -7.54 -5.30 -5.05
CA LYS A 126 -6.65 -5.46 -6.21
C LYS A 126 -5.21 -5.10 -5.88
N LEU A 127 -5.00 -3.97 -5.19
CA LEU A 127 -3.66 -3.53 -4.79
C LEU A 127 -3.01 -4.54 -3.85
N ALA A 128 -3.74 -5.01 -2.83
CA ALA A 128 -3.23 -6.01 -1.90
C ALA A 128 -2.87 -7.33 -2.60
N ALA A 129 -3.73 -7.82 -3.50
CA ALA A 129 -3.44 -9.03 -4.28
C ALA A 129 -2.23 -8.86 -5.20
N PHE A 130 -2.07 -7.69 -5.82
CA PHE A 130 -0.91 -7.38 -6.65
C PHE A 130 0.38 -7.35 -5.83
N VAL A 131 0.38 -6.69 -4.67
CA VAL A 131 1.53 -6.66 -3.75
C VAL A 131 1.89 -8.08 -3.30
N ALA A 132 0.91 -8.90 -2.91
CA ALA A 132 1.16 -10.29 -2.49
C ALA A 132 1.79 -11.15 -3.59
N ARG A 133 1.37 -10.95 -4.85
CA ARG A 133 1.92 -11.69 -6.00
C ARG A 133 3.32 -11.21 -6.40
N THR A 134 3.55 -9.90 -6.36
CA THR A 134 4.74 -9.28 -6.98
C THR A 134 5.86 -9.05 -5.98
N CYS A 135 5.54 -8.81 -4.71
CA CYS A 135 6.50 -8.40 -3.68
C CYS A 135 6.84 -9.49 -2.65
N SER A 136 6.16 -10.64 -2.67
CA SER A 136 6.59 -11.80 -1.89
C SER A 136 7.76 -12.52 -2.57
N PRO A 137 8.79 -12.98 -1.82
CA PRO A 137 9.82 -13.83 -2.41
C PRO A 137 9.16 -15.13 -2.90
N ALA A 138 9.43 -15.50 -4.16
CA ALA A 138 9.10 -16.84 -4.64
C ALA A 138 9.84 -17.89 -3.76
N PRO A 139 9.22 -19.04 -3.45
CA PRO A 139 9.87 -20.11 -2.69
C PRO A 139 11.11 -20.67 -3.38
#